data_AF-A0A5D4S091-F1
#
_entry.id   AF-A0A5D4S091-F1
#
_cell.length_a   1.000
_cell.length_b   1.000
_cell.length_c   1.000
_cell.angle_alpha   90.00
_cell.angle_beta   90.00
_cell.angle_gamma   90.00
#
_symmetry.space_group_name_H-M   'P 1'
#
loop_
_entity.id
_entity.type
_entity.pdbx_description
1 polymer ?
#
loop_
_entity_poly.entity_id
_entity_poly.type
_entity_poly.pdbx_seq_one_letter_code
_entity_poly.pdbx_strand_id
1 'polypeptide(L)'
;MENKAAKLTIESAVTQAQARQELNASIIKLRTKYGFAPTKGISVEAMRERAETLVEGADQAVEAYVTSTGRTLDRMKNRSRYVASKDFPKKKYVGLQEYANVPDRQLKKAPLHTAEAIGNLLNFNADYLLKAQHEHAVRERTRQEWSRMEYEYVEKSDYNLRDLYDDLMILLDDPVSPITVEEYRKERKKWKACKYYACDNYFPIAKDHMQSYSFKWTDIEARRSDSLYCCEECRKSQENALKRLEKTGTLLPEHAYEYILDDAREKKSKKEVPIERKKVGEIASL
;
A
#
# COMPACT_ATOMS: atom_id res chain seq x y z
N MET A 1 36.08 -7.34 -50.84
CA MET A 1 34.71 -7.56 -50.32
C MET A 1 34.51 -6.97 -48.92
N GLU A 2 35.56 -6.84 -48.10
CA GLU A 2 35.50 -6.29 -46.73
C GLU A 2 34.94 -4.85 -46.64
N ASN A 3 35.24 -3.97 -47.60
CA ASN A 3 34.75 -2.58 -47.59
C ASN A 3 33.22 -2.43 -47.76
N LYS A 4 32.54 -3.39 -48.43
CA LYS A 4 31.08 -3.32 -48.63
C LYS A 4 30.32 -3.69 -47.34
N ALA A 5 30.82 -4.70 -46.63
CA ALA A 5 30.25 -5.12 -45.35
C ALA A 5 30.42 -4.03 -44.28
N ALA A 6 31.60 -3.41 -44.19
CA ALA A 6 31.86 -2.31 -43.25
C ALA A 6 30.97 -1.08 -43.51
N LYS A 7 30.69 -0.75 -44.78
CA LYS A 7 29.83 0.36 -45.15
C LYS A 7 28.37 0.13 -44.73
N LEU A 8 27.86 -1.09 -44.94
CA LEU A 8 26.51 -1.50 -44.50
C LEU A 8 26.34 -1.45 -42.98
N THR A 9 27.37 -1.81 -42.20
CA THR A 9 27.32 -1.70 -40.73
C THR A 9 27.34 -0.26 -40.24
N ILE A 10 28.11 0.62 -40.88
CA ILE A 10 28.15 2.05 -40.54
C ILE A 10 26.81 2.71 -40.85
N GLU A 11 26.24 2.46 -42.03
CA GLU A 11 24.93 3.01 -42.42
C GLU A 11 23.84 2.56 -41.46
N SER A 12 23.78 1.27 -41.12
CA SER A 12 22.84 0.74 -40.12
C SER A 12 23.00 1.39 -38.73
N ALA A 13 24.25 1.60 -38.28
CA ALA A 13 24.53 2.24 -37.00
C ALA A 13 24.10 3.72 -36.98
N VAL A 14 24.30 4.44 -38.08
CA VAL A 14 23.86 5.84 -38.24
C VAL A 14 22.34 5.94 -38.24
N THR A 15 21.64 5.10 -39.02
CA THR A 15 20.17 5.04 -39.02
C THR A 15 19.60 4.75 -37.63
N GLN A 16 20.21 3.79 -36.91
CA GLN A 16 19.78 3.48 -35.55
C GLN A 16 20.01 4.66 -34.58
N ALA A 17 21.13 5.38 -34.72
CA ALA A 17 21.41 6.55 -33.89
C ALA A 17 20.41 7.69 -34.15
N GLN A 18 20.06 7.94 -35.42
CA GLN A 18 19.06 8.93 -35.81
C GLN A 18 17.67 8.57 -35.27
N ALA A 19 17.21 7.33 -35.49
CA ALA A 19 15.93 6.86 -34.97
C ALA A 19 15.84 6.96 -33.44
N ARG A 20 16.94 6.67 -32.71
CA ARG A 20 17.00 6.87 -31.25
C ARG A 20 16.87 8.34 -30.85
N GLN A 21 17.49 9.26 -31.60
CA GLN A 21 17.38 10.70 -31.33
C GLN A 21 15.96 11.19 -31.57
N GLU A 22 15.31 10.75 -32.64
CA GLU A 22 13.92 11.09 -32.97
C GLU A 22 12.95 10.55 -31.92
N LEU A 23 13.08 9.27 -31.54
CA LEU A 23 12.30 8.69 -30.46
C LEU A 23 12.49 9.48 -29.16
N ASN A 24 13.74 9.77 -28.79
CA ASN A 24 14.05 10.55 -27.59
C ASN A 24 13.38 11.93 -27.65
N ALA A 25 13.42 12.63 -28.79
CA ALA A 25 12.75 13.91 -28.97
C ALA A 25 11.23 13.82 -28.82
N SER A 26 10.60 12.79 -29.39
CA SER A 26 9.16 12.54 -29.26
C SER A 26 8.76 12.24 -27.83
N ILE A 27 9.48 11.36 -27.13
CA ILE A 27 9.23 11.05 -25.72
C ILE A 27 9.50 12.25 -24.81
N ILE A 28 10.48 13.10 -25.12
CA ILE A 28 10.68 14.37 -24.39
C ILE A 28 9.45 15.27 -24.50
N LYS A 29 8.85 15.41 -25.69
CA LYS A 29 7.62 16.20 -25.87
C LYS A 29 6.47 15.63 -25.04
N LEU A 30 6.24 14.32 -25.10
CA LEU A 30 5.22 13.64 -24.30
C LEU A 30 5.49 13.80 -22.81
N ARG A 31 6.73 13.63 -22.36
CA ARG A 31 7.12 13.81 -20.96
C ARG A 31 6.95 15.24 -20.49
N THR A 32 7.25 16.24 -21.30
CA THR A 32 7.04 17.65 -20.93
C THR A 32 5.55 17.95 -20.75
N LYS A 33 4.69 17.35 -21.58
CA LYS A 33 3.23 17.53 -21.49
C LYS A 33 2.58 16.70 -20.38
N TYR A 34 3.02 15.46 -20.21
CA TYR A 34 2.34 14.44 -19.40
C TYR A 34 3.15 13.88 -18.23
N GLY A 35 4.40 14.32 -18.05
CA GLY A 35 5.30 13.90 -16.97
C GLY A 35 5.15 14.72 -15.69
N PHE A 36 4.19 15.64 -15.65
CA PHE A 36 3.84 16.42 -14.47
C PHE A 36 2.47 15.98 -13.93
N ALA A 37 2.29 16.18 -12.62
CA ALA A 37 1.01 15.90 -11.96
C ALA A 37 -0.10 16.71 -12.65
N PRO A 38 -1.26 16.09 -12.94
CA PRO A 38 -2.40 16.82 -13.49
C PRO A 38 -2.92 17.86 -12.50
N THR A 39 -3.76 18.77 -12.99
CA THR A 39 -4.44 19.75 -12.14
C THR A 39 -5.28 19.05 -11.07
N LYS A 40 -5.34 19.65 -9.87
CA LYS A 40 -6.14 19.10 -8.77
C LYS A 40 -7.62 19.09 -9.17
N GLY A 41 -8.30 17.97 -8.92
CA GLY A 41 -9.74 17.84 -9.20
C GLY A 41 -10.10 17.63 -10.67
N ILE A 42 -9.14 17.24 -11.51
CA ILE A 42 -9.42 16.82 -12.89
C ILE A 42 -10.48 15.69 -12.92
N SER A 43 -11.40 15.75 -13.89
CA SER A 43 -12.44 14.73 -14.04
C SER A 43 -11.85 13.40 -14.51
N VAL A 44 -12.59 12.31 -14.27
CA VAL A 44 -12.19 10.96 -14.72
C VAL A 44 -12.08 10.92 -16.24
N GLU A 45 -13.03 11.53 -16.95
CA GLU A 45 -13.05 11.61 -18.42
C GLU A 45 -11.83 12.36 -18.96
N ALA A 46 -11.51 13.53 -18.39
CA ALA A 46 -10.35 14.29 -18.80
C ALA A 46 -9.04 13.54 -18.51
N MET A 47 -8.95 12.80 -17.39
CA MET A 47 -7.79 11.93 -17.13
C MET A 47 -7.70 10.74 -18.08
N ARG A 48 -8.84 10.17 -18.49
CA ARG A 48 -8.90 9.09 -19.47
C ARG A 48 -8.41 9.57 -20.83
N GLU A 49 -8.95 10.67 -21.34
CA GLU A 49 -8.52 11.29 -22.60
C GLU A 49 -7.02 11.61 -22.57
N ARG A 50 -6.55 12.16 -21.44
CA ARG A 50 -5.13 12.46 -21.23
C ARG A 50 -4.25 11.20 -21.25
N ALA A 51 -4.73 10.07 -20.73
CA ALA A 51 -4.01 8.80 -20.76
C ALA A 51 -4.04 8.17 -22.16
N GLU A 52 -5.19 8.18 -22.84
CA GLU A 52 -5.36 7.69 -24.21
C GLU A 52 -4.47 8.45 -25.19
N THR A 53 -4.49 9.79 -25.15
CA THR A 53 -3.61 10.62 -26.00
C THR A 53 -2.13 10.33 -25.75
N LEU A 54 -1.74 10.03 -24.50
CA LEU A 54 -0.37 9.68 -24.16
C LEU A 54 0.01 8.30 -24.71
N VAL A 55 -0.89 7.32 -24.60
CA VAL A 55 -0.69 5.96 -25.14
C VAL A 55 -0.54 6.04 -26.65
N GLU A 56 -1.46 6.70 -27.35
CA GLU A 56 -1.41 6.87 -28.80
C GLU A 56 -0.10 7.56 -29.25
N GLY A 57 0.28 8.65 -28.58
CA GLY A 57 1.53 9.34 -28.90
C GLY A 57 2.78 8.51 -28.63
N ALA A 58 2.75 7.68 -27.57
CA ALA A 58 3.84 6.76 -27.27
C ALA A 58 3.92 5.63 -28.31
N ASP A 59 2.79 5.03 -28.66
CA ASP A 59 2.70 3.95 -29.65
C ASP A 59 3.19 4.42 -31.02
N GLN A 60 2.75 5.60 -31.49
CA GLN A 60 3.24 6.20 -32.73
C GLN A 60 4.76 6.41 -32.72
N ALA A 61 5.32 6.90 -31.61
CA ALA A 61 6.76 7.13 -31.49
C ALA A 61 7.55 5.80 -31.51
N VAL A 62 7.01 4.76 -30.86
CA VAL A 62 7.63 3.43 -30.83
C VAL A 62 7.50 2.73 -32.18
N GLU A 63 6.35 2.81 -32.84
CA GLU A 63 6.12 2.23 -34.16
C GLU A 63 7.04 2.86 -35.22
N ALA A 64 7.24 4.18 -35.19
CA ALA A 64 8.18 4.87 -36.06
C ALA A 64 9.63 4.39 -35.84
N TYR A 65 10.03 4.16 -34.58
CA TYR A 65 11.35 3.60 -34.25
C TYR A 65 11.50 2.16 -34.74
N VAL A 66 10.50 1.30 -34.52
CA VAL A 66 10.52 -0.11 -34.94
C VAL A 66 10.55 -0.21 -36.46
N THR A 67 9.77 0.61 -37.16
CA THR A 67 9.70 0.62 -38.63
C THR A 67 11.03 1.09 -39.25
N SER A 68 11.66 2.12 -38.67
CA SER A 68 12.93 2.66 -39.20
C SER A 68 14.15 1.76 -38.92
N THR A 69 14.15 1.04 -37.79
CA THR A 69 15.31 0.23 -37.36
C THR A 69 15.15 -1.27 -37.55
N GLY A 70 13.92 -1.76 -37.74
CA GLY A 70 13.57 -3.18 -37.72
C GLY A 70 13.79 -3.84 -36.36
N ARG A 71 13.92 -3.06 -35.28
CA ARG A 71 14.28 -3.55 -33.94
C ARG A 71 13.33 -3.02 -32.88
N THR A 72 13.13 -3.83 -31.85
CA THR A 72 12.42 -3.41 -30.63
C THR A 72 13.27 -2.45 -29.80
N LEU A 73 12.61 -1.69 -28.92
CA LEU A 73 13.28 -0.81 -27.97
C LEU A 73 14.27 -1.56 -27.08
N ASP A 74 15.33 -0.86 -26.69
CA ASP A 74 16.25 -1.37 -25.69
C ASP A 74 15.54 -1.45 -24.33
N ARG A 75 15.71 -2.58 -23.65
CA ARG A 75 15.33 -2.76 -22.26
C ARG A 75 16.51 -2.39 -21.36
N MET A 76 16.35 -1.34 -20.58
CA MET A 76 17.30 -0.89 -19.58
C MET A 76 16.60 -0.76 -18.22
N LYS A 77 16.84 -1.74 -17.33
CA LYS A 77 16.30 -1.68 -15.97
C LYS A 77 16.94 -0.55 -15.17
N ASN A 78 16.09 0.25 -14.54
CA ASN A 78 16.49 1.29 -13.62
C ASN A 78 16.98 0.68 -12.29
N ARG A 79 18.15 1.10 -11.78
CA ARG A 79 18.68 0.72 -10.45
C ARG A 79 17.84 1.25 -9.29
N SER A 80 16.95 2.21 -9.51
CA SER A 80 16.34 3.00 -8.43
C SER A 80 15.23 2.31 -7.64
N ARG A 81 14.82 1.07 -7.96
CA ARG A 81 14.03 0.28 -7.01
C ARG A 81 14.94 -0.18 -5.88
N TYR A 82 15.05 0.67 -4.87
CA TYR A 82 15.70 0.40 -3.61
C TYR A 82 15.08 -0.85 -2.98
N VAL A 83 15.88 -1.90 -2.79
CA VAL A 83 15.40 -3.09 -2.08
C VAL A 83 15.86 -3.00 -0.63
N ALA A 84 14.90 -2.83 0.29
CA ALA A 84 15.19 -2.87 1.70
C ALA A 84 15.80 -4.22 2.09
N SER A 85 16.90 -4.18 2.84
CA SER A 85 17.56 -5.30 3.49
C SER A 85 17.86 -4.82 4.90
N LYS A 86 17.34 -5.52 5.91
CA LYS A 86 17.51 -5.10 7.31
C LYS A 86 18.92 -5.34 7.85
N ASP A 87 19.71 -6.26 7.25
CA ASP A 87 20.86 -6.80 7.99
C ASP A 87 22.28 -6.50 7.49
N PHE A 88 22.61 -6.30 6.20
CA PHE A 88 24.00 -5.97 5.78
C PHE A 88 24.06 -5.31 4.38
N PRO A 89 25.10 -4.51 4.03
CA PRO A 89 25.29 -4.02 2.68
C PRO A 89 25.85 -5.16 1.80
N LYS A 90 24.95 -5.94 1.19
CA LYS A 90 25.29 -6.82 0.06
C LYS A 90 24.34 -6.56 -1.12
N LYS A 91 24.93 -6.55 -2.31
CA LYS A 91 24.28 -6.32 -3.61
C LYS A 91 23.12 -7.31 -3.78
N LYS A 92 21.89 -6.81 -3.91
CA LYS A 92 20.75 -7.60 -4.38
C LYS A 92 20.75 -7.68 -5.91
N TYR A 93 20.33 -8.84 -6.42
CA TYR A 93 20.16 -9.29 -7.81
C TYR A 93 21.33 -10.06 -8.44
N VAL A 94 21.34 -11.38 -8.23
CA VAL A 94 22.09 -12.35 -9.06
C VAL A 94 21.16 -13.45 -9.65
N GLY A 95 20.03 -13.75 -9.01
CA GLY A 95 19.26 -14.98 -9.28
C GLY A 95 18.52 -15.13 -10.62
N LEU A 96 18.50 -14.12 -11.51
CA LEU A 96 17.93 -14.27 -12.87
C LEU A 96 18.88 -13.88 -14.00
N GLN A 97 20.01 -13.25 -13.68
CA GLN A 97 20.97 -12.81 -14.71
C GLN A 97 21.75 -13.98 -15.30
N GLU A 98 21.92 -15.07 -14.55
CA GLU A 98 22.59 -16.29 -15.02
C GLU A 98 21.76 -17.07 -16.06
N TYR A 99 20.43 -16.88 -16.06
CA TYR A 99 19.51 -17.60 -16.95
C TYR A 99 19.04 -16.78 -18.15
N ALA A 100 19.21 -15.45 -18.11
CA ALA A 100 18.91 -14.58 -19.24
C ALA A 100 20.19 -14.28 -20.01
N ASN A 101 20.35 -14.86 -21.21
CA ASN A 101 21.50 -14.66 -22.12
C ASN A 101 21.66 -13.22 -22.67
N VAL A 102 21.11 -12.21 -21.99
CA VAL A 102 21.17 -10.80 -22.40
C VAL A 102 21.77 -9.99 -21.24
N PRO A 103 22.91 -9.30 -21.45
CA PRO A 103 23.52 -8.48 -20.41
C PRO A 103 22.62 -7.29 -20.05
N ASP A 104 22.06 -7.31 -18.84
CA ASP A 104 21.25 -6.22 -18.28
C ASP A 104 22.11 -4.96 -18.05
N ARG A 105 21.95 -3.93 -18.88
CA ARG A 105 22.59 -2.61 -18.68
C ARG A 105 21.81 -1.80 -17.65
N GLN A 106 22.39 -1.62 -16.47
CA GLN A 106 21.76 -0.95 -15.34
C GLN A 106 22.13 0.55 -15.28
N LEU A 107 21.13 1.46 -15.22
CA LEU A 107 21.33 2.91 -15.11
C LEU A 107 20.52 3.53 -13.95
N LYS A 108 20.96 4.70 -13.43
CA LYS A 108 20.25 5.46 -12.36
C LYS A 108 18.90 6.05 -12.82
N LYS A 109 18.78 6.33 -14.11
CA LYS A 109 17.55 6.74 -14.80
C LYS A 109 17.60 6.08 -16.17
N ALA A 110 16.50 5.43 -16.56
CA ALA A 110 16.39 4.86 -17.89
C ALA A 110 16.38 6.00 -18.93
N PRO A 111 17.20 5.95 -19.99
CA PRO A 111 17.13 6.92 -21.08
C PRO A 111 15.74 6.94 -21.72
N LEU A 112 15.26 8.08 -22.20
CA LEU A 112 13.86 8.21 -22.65
C LEU A 112 13.51 7.36 -23.88
N HIS A 113 14.50 6.92 -24.66
CA HIS A 113 14.32 6.01 -25.79
C HIS A 113 14.19 4.53 -25.38
N THR A 114 14.16 4.22 -24.08
CA THR A 114 14.06 2.85 -23.56
C THR A 114 12.63 2.50 -23.17
N ALA A 115 12.30 1.22 -23.21
CA ALA A 115 10.97 0.73 -22.86
C ALA A 115 10.56 1.12 -21.43
N GLU A 116 11.50 1.09 -20.48
CA GLU A 116 11.26 1.41 -19.08
C GLU A 116 10.96 2.88 -18.86
N ALA A 117 11.61 3.79 -19.60
CA ALA A 117 11.33 5.21 -19.46
C ALA A 117 9.94 5.59 -19.95
N ILE A 118 9.52 5.00 -21.08
CA ILE A 118 8.16 5.15 -21.63
C ILE A 118 7.15 4.51 -20.66
N GLY A 119 7.42 3.28 -20.19
CA GLY A 119 6.58 2.58 -19.22
C GLY A 119 6.39 3.35 -17.92
N ASN A 120 7.45 3.99 -17.38
CA ASN A 120 7.33 4.82 -16.19
C ASN A 120 6.42 6.05 -16.41
N LEU A 121 6.47 6.66 -17.59
CA LEU A 121 5.60 7.78 -17.94
C LEU A 121 4.13 7.32 -18.06
N LEU A 122 3.89 6.15 -18.65
CA LEU A 122 2.55 5.56 -18.74
C LEU A 122 2.00 5.20 -17.36
N ASN A 123 2.79 4.48 -16.54
CA ASN A 123 2.41 4.09 -15.19
C ASN A 123 2.06 5.29 -14.31
N PHE A 124 2.89 6.34 -14.36
CA PHE A 124 2.63 7.58 -13.63
C PHE A 124 1.23 8.14 -13.94
N ASN A 125 0.79 8.07 -15.20
CA ASN A 125 -0.50 8.61 -15.61
C ASN A 125 -1.67 7.65 -15.35
N ALA A 126 -1.42 6.34 -15.47
CA ALA A 126 -2.35 5.31 -15.03
C ALA A 126 -2.68 5.45 -13.54
N ASP A 127 -1.68 5.72 -12.70
CA ASP A 127 -1.84 5.94 -11.26
C ASP A 127 -2.77 7.14 -10.96
N TYR A 128 -2.64 8.24 -11.71
CA TYR A 128 -3.55 9.38 -11.54
C TYR A 128 -4.95 9.11 -12.08
N LEU A 129 -5.09 8.29 -13.13
CA LEU A 129 -6.40 7.87 -13.62
C LEU A 129 -7.11 7.00 -12.58
N LEU A 130 -6.41 6.02 -11.99
CA LEU A 130 -6.94 5.19 -10.90
C LEU A 130 -7.33 6.03 -9.69
N LYS A 131 -6.48 7.00 -9.32
CA LYS A 131 -6.79 7.96 -8.26
C LYS A 131 -8.06 8.75 -8.57
N ALA A 132 -8.20 9.30 -9.78
CA ALA A 132 -9.38 10.07 -10.17
C ALA A 132 -10.65 9.20 -10.17
N GLN A 133 -10.58 7.98 -10.69
CA GLN A 133 -11.68 7.01 -10.65
C GLN A 133 -12.10 6.69 -9.23
N HIS A 134 -11.13 6.50 -8.33
CA HIS A 134 -11.41 6.22 -6.93
C HIS A 134 -12.03 7.43 -6.21
N GLU A 135 -11.50 8.64 -6.42
CA GLU A 135 -12.08 9.87 -5.87
C GLU A 135 -13.52 10.07 -6.36
N HIS A 136 -13.80 9.76 -7.62
CA HIS A 136 -15.15 9.79 -8.19
C HIS A 136 -16.06 8.77 -7.52
N ALA A 137 -15.62 7.51 -7.42
CA ALA A 137 -16.37 6.45 -6.76
C ALA A 137 -16.68 6.80 -5.29
N VAL A 138 -15.72 7.39 -4.56
CA VAL A 138 -15.91 7.86 -3.18
C VAL A 138 -17.00 8.95 -3.11
N ARG A 139 -17.05 9.87 -4.07
CA ARG A 139 -18.07 10.94 -4.11
C ARG A 139 -19.46 10.41 -4.46
N GLU A 140 -19.55 9.41 -5.32
CA GLU A 140 -20.83 8.83 -5.77
C GLU A 140 -21.40 7.79 -4.81
N ARG A 141 -20.62 7.34 -3.82
CA ARG A 141 -21.06 6.32 -2.86
C ARG A 141 -22.31 6.75 -2.11
N THR A 142 -23.26 5.84 -2.07
CA THR A 142 -24.49 5.99 -1.31
C THR A 142 -24.24 5.82 0.18
N ARG A 143 -25.15 6.33 1.03
CA ARG A 143 -25.06 6.13 2.48
C ARG A 143 -25.09 4.65 2.88
N GLN A 144 -25.79 3.80 2.11
CA GLN A 144 -25.84 2.35 2.36
C GLN A 144 -24.47 1.70 2.15
N GLU A 145 -23.76 2.07 1.09
CA GLU A 145 -22.41 1.60 0.83
C GLU A 145 -21.42 2.08 1.89
N TRP A 146 -21.52 3.34 2.32
CA TRP A 146 -20.74 3.84 3.45
C TRP A 146 -21.01 3.05 4.72
N SER A 147 -22.28 2.83 5.06
CA SER A 147 -22.65 2.05 6.25
C SER A 147 -22.12 0.63 6.20
N ARG A 148 -22.06 0.00 5.02
CA ARG A 148 -21.49 -1.34 4.85
C ARG A 148 -19.98 -1.33 5.10
N MET A 149 -19.24 -0.40 4.50
CA MET A 149 -17.80 -0.31 4.72
C MET A 149 -17.46 0.07 6.17
N GLU A 150 -18.28 0.92 6.81
CA GLU A 150 -18.16 1.25 8.24
C GLU A 150 -18.33 0.02 9.12
N TYR A 151 -19.21 -0.91 8.74
CA TYR A 151 -19.42 -2.17 9.45
C TYR A 151 -18.25 -3.15 9.24
N GLU A 152 -17.69 -3.21 8.03
CA GLU A 152 -16.57 -4.09 7.70
C GLU A 152 -15.22 -3.58 8.25
N TYR A 153 -15.14 -2.29 8.59
CA TYR A 153 -13.90 -1.66 9.05
C TYR A 153 -13.65 -1.89 10.55
N VAL A 154 -12.54 -2.56 10.85
CA VAL A 154 -12.09 -2.83 12.21
C VAL A 154 -10.66 -2.32 12.39
N GLU A 155 -10.46 -1.41 13.34
CA GLU A 155 -9.14 -0.90 13.73
C GLU A 155 -8.48 -1.75 14.82
N LYS A 156 -9.29 -2.28 15.72
CA LYS A 156 -8.81 -2.99 16.91
C LYS A 156 -9.68 -4.21 17.19
N SER A 157 -9.06 -5.38 17.21
CA SER A 157 -9.67 -6.68 17.54
C SER A 157 -8.63 -7.56 18.22
N ASP A 158 -8.11 -7.06 19.34
CA ASP A 158 -7.14 -7.77 20.16
C ASP A 158 -7.81 -8.91 20.96
N TYR A 159 -9.03 -8.71 21.48
CA TYR A 159 -9.82 -9.71 22.24
C TYR A 159 -11.30 -9.53 21.92
N ASN A 160 -11.81 -10.30 20.97
CA ASN A 160 -13.18 -10.14 20.50
C ASN A 160 -14.16 -11.08 21.21
N LEU A 161 -15.43 -11.06 20.80
CA LEU A 161 -16.46 -11.93 21.36
C LEU A 161 -16.12 -13.41 21.21
N ARG A 162 -15.43 -13.79 20.13
CA ARG A 162 -15.06 -15.17 19.88
C ARG A 162 -13.98 -15.63 20.85
N ASP A 163 -12.95 -14.80 21.07
CA ASP A 163 -11.92 -15.08 22.07
C ASP A 163 -12.53 -15.24 23.47
N LEU A 164 -13.46 -14.36 23.84
CA LEU A 164 -14.22 -14.46 25.09
C LEU A 164 -15.05 -15.75 25.16
N TYR A 165 -15.69 -16.13 24.07
CA TYR A 165 -16.49 -17.36 24.01
C TYR A 165 -15.60 -18.59 24.14
N ASP A 166 -14.47 -18.63 23.43
CA ASP A 166 -13.51 -19.73 23.46
C ASP A 166 -12.94 -19.90 24.88
N ASP A 167 -12.55 -18.81 25.56
CA ASP A 167 -12.09 -18.86 26.96
C ASP A 167 -13.20 -19.37 27.91
N LEU A 168 -14.45 -18.92 27.73
CA LEU A 168 -15.56 -19.39 28.55
C LEU A 168 -15.92 -20.86 28.29
N MET A 169 -15.78 -21.33 27.04
CA MET A 169 -16.01 -22.73 26.68
C MET A 169 -14.93 -23.64 27.26
N ILE A 170 -13.67 -23.19 27.26
CA ILE A 170 -12.57 -23.91 27.92
C ILE A 170 -12.88 -24.14 29.41
N LEU A 171 -13.41 -23.12 30.11
CA LEU A 171 -13.80 -23.25 31.52
C LEU A 171 -15.01 -24.16 31.73
N LEU A 172 -15.95 -24.20 30.76
CA LEU A 172 -17.13 -25.05 30.83
C LEU A 172 -16.78 -26.53 30.62
N ASP A 173 -15.83 -26.80 29.73
CA ASP A 173 -15.38 -28.13 29.35
C ASP A 173 -14.17 -28.62 30.18
N ASP A 174 -13.73 -27.85 31.19
CA ASP A 174 -12.59 -28.20 32.05
C ASP A 174 -12.87 -29.51 32.81
N PRO A 175 -12.06 -30.57 32.63
CA PRO A 175 -12.28 -31.86 33.28
C PRO A 175 -11.98 -31.86 34.79
N VAL A 176 -11.27 -30.85 35.31
CA VAL A 176 -10.83 -30.77 36.71
C VAL A 176 -11.78 -29.93 37.55
N SER A 177 -12.21 -28.78 37.02
CA SER A 177 -13.09 -27.85 37.74
C SER A 177 -14.02 -27.11 36.78
N PRO A 178 -15.01 -27.81 36.19
CA PRO A 178 -15.92 -27.19 35.24
C PRO A 178 -16.79 -26.13 35.95
N ILE A 179 -16.95 -24.97 35.31
CA ILE A 179 -17.90 -23.96 35.79
C ILE A 179 -19.34 -24.40 35.48
N THR A 180 -20.28 -24.01 36.33
CA THR A 180 -21.71 -24.21 36.07
C THR A 180 -22.22 -23.24 35.01
N VAL A 181 -23.34 -23.56 34.35
CA VAL A 181 -24.01 -22.65 33.39
C VAL A 181 -24.41 -21.31 34.04
N GLU A 182 -24.74 -21.33 35.34
CA GLU A 182 -25.05 -20.10 36.09
C GLU A 182 -23.81 -19.23 36.30
N GLU A 183 -22.68 -19.83 36.63
CA GLU A 183 -21.39 -19.15 36.75
C GLU A 183 -20.94 -18.58 35.39
N TYR A 184 -21.07 -19.35 34.31
CA TYR A 184 -20.86 -18.85 32.95
C TYR A 184 -21.67 -17.58 32.66
N ARG A 185 -22.98 -17.58 33.00
CA ARG A 185 -23.85 -16.41 32.78
C ARG A 185 -23.45 -15.23 33.65
N LYS A 186 -22.96 -15.46 34.87
CA LYS A 186 -22.45 -14.40 35.75
C LYS A 186 -21.14 -13.85 35.20
N GLU A 187 -20.24 -14.70 34.73
CA GLU A 187 -18.95 -14.32 34.18
C GLU A 187 -19.13 -13.48 32.92
N ARG A 188 -19.97 -13.90 31.97
CA ARG A 188 -20.27 -13.13 30.76
C ARG A 188 -20.76 -11.70 31.05
N LYS A 189 -21.47 -11.47 32.16
CA LYS A 189 -21.93 -10.12 32.56
C LYS A 189 -20.81 -9.20 33.04
N LYS A 190 -19.65 -9.76 33.40
CA LYS A 190 -18.45 -9.01 33.78
C LYS A 190 -17.70 -8.44 32.58
N TRP A 191 -18.08 -8.81 31.36
CA TRP A 191 -17.46 -8.35 30.13
C TRP A 191 -18.41 -7.44 29.35
N LYS A 192 -17.86 -6.40 28.73
CA LYS A 192 -18.60 -5.48 27.85
C LYS A 192 -17.87 -5.30 26.53
N ALA A 193 -18.65 -5.18 25.45
CA ALA A 193 -18.13 -4.76 24.16
C ALA A 193 -17.74 -3.28 24.21
N CYS A 194 -16.63 -2.92 23.53
CA CYS A 194 -16.26 -1.53 23.31
C CYS A 194 -17.31 -0.82 22.45
N LYS A 195 -17.70 0.41 22.83
CA LYS A 195 -18.66 1.22 22.05
C LYS A 195 -18.02 1.97 20.88
N TYR A 196 -16.71 1.88 20.67
CA TYR A 196 -16.07 2.49 19.52
C TYR A 196 -16.43 1.70 18.26
N TYR A 197 -16.98 2.35 17.23
CA TYR A 197 -17.57 1.67 16.06
C TYR A 197 -16.60 0.73 15.33
N ALA A 198 -15.29 1.03 15.35
CA ALA A 198 -14.24 0.23 14.71
C ALA A 198 -13.40 -0.59 15.71
N CYS A 199 -13.91 -0.87 16.91
CA CYS A 199 -13.26 -1.73 17.89
C CYS A 199 -14.18 -2.87 18.29
N ASP A 200 -13.74 -4.09 17.99
CA ASP A 200 -14.48 -5.31 18.32
C ASP A 200 -14.04 -5.90 19.67
N ASN A 201 -13.28 -5.15 20.46
CA ASN A 201 -12.77 -5.65 21.73
C ASN A 201 -13.86 -5.77 22.80
N TYR A 202 -13.76 -6.84 23.57
CA TYR A 202 -14.41 -7.00 24.86
C TYR A 202 -13.43 -6.64 25.97
N PHE A 203 -13.93 -6.03 27.04
CA PHE A 203 -13.13 -5.67 28.20
C PHE A 203 -13.87 -5.97 29.50
N PRO A 204 -13.15 -6.33 30.57
CA PRO A 204 -13.74 -6.64 31.86
C PRO A 204 -14.10 -5.35 32.61
N ILE A 205 -15.19 -5.41 33.35
CA ILE A 205 -15.70 -4.33 34.21
C ILE A 205 -15.77 -4.71 35.69
N ALA A 206 -15.49 -5.97 36.01
CA ALA A 206 -15.43 -6.47 37.38
C ALA A 206 -14.02 -6.96 37.68
N LYS A 207 -13.52 -6.70 38.90
CA LYS A 207 -12.15 -7.05 39.30
C LYS A 207 -11.94 -8.55 39.41
N ASP A 208 -12.99 -9.29 39.71
CA ASP A 208 -13.04 -10.74 39.85
C ASP A 208 -13.38 -11.44 38.52
N HIS A 209 -13.05 -10.84 37.38
CA HIS A 209 -13.22 -11.49 36.07
C HIS A 209 -12.24 -12.65 35.92
N MET A 210 -12.61 -13.62 35.09
CA MET A 210 -11.71 -14.71 34.69
C MET A 210 -10.50 -14.15 33.95
N GLN A 211 -9.31 -14.70 34.18
CA GLN A 211 -8.16 -14.38 33.36
C GLN A 211 -8.26 -15.10 32.02
N SER A 212 -7.93 -14.41 30.93
CA SER A 212 -7.85 -15.04 29.61
C SER A 212 -6.67 -16.00 29.56
N TYR A 213 -6.84 -17.14 28.89
CA TYR A 213 -5.74 -18.06 28.60
C TYR A 213 -4.87 -17.56 27.43
N SER A 214 -5.31 -16.52 26.71
CA SER A 214 -4.53 -15.87 25.66
C SER A 214 -3.38 -15.07 26.26
N PHE A 215 -2.15 -15.38 25.85
CA PHE A 215 -0.91 -14.75 26.34
C PHE A 215 -0.88 -13.22 26.21
N LYS A 216 -1.71 -12.64 25.33
CA LYS A 216 -1.80 -11.18 25.14
C LYS A 216 -2.64 -10.47 26.20
N TRP A 217 -3.39 -11.22 27.01
CA TRP A 217 -4.51 -10.70 27.80
C TRP A 217 -4.58 -11.24 29.22
N THR A 218 -3.49 -11.81 29.71
CA THR A 218 -3.36 -12.29 31.10
C THR A 218 -3.45 -11.15 32.14
N ASP A 219 -3.16 -9.91 31.74
CA ASP A 219 -3.09 -8.74 32.63
C ASP A 219 -4.10 -7.63 32.28
N ILE A 220 -5.32 -7.98 31.85
CA ILE A 220 -6.35 -6.96 31.60
C ILE A 220 -6.82 -6.35 32.92
N GLU A 221 -6.58 -5.07 33.10
CA GLU A 221 -7.18 -4.32 34.20
C GLU A 221 -8.68 -4.13 33.96
N ALA A 222 -9.48 -4.53 34.96
CA ALA A 222 -10.91 -4.24 34.98
C ALA A 222 -11.15 -2.72 34.91
N ARG A 223 -12.00 -2.31 33.97
CA ARG A 223 -12.47 -0.94 33.85
C ARG A 223 -13.60 -0.68 34.82
N ARG A 224 -14.02 0.59 34.93
CA ARG A 224 -15.18 0.94 35.74
C ARG A 224 -16.43 0.34 35.12
N SER A 225 -17.44 0.04 35.93
CA SER A 225 -18.70 -0.54 35.48
C SER A 225 -19.47 0.37 34.50
N ASP A 226 -19.27 1.69 34.58
CA ASP A 226 -19.84 2.70 33.69
C ASP A 226 -19.02 2.94 32.41
N SER A 227 -17.84 2.32 32.28
CA SER A 227 -16.98 2.49 31.11
C SER A 227 -17.67 1.97 29.84
N LEU A 228 -17.68 2.81 28.80
CA LEU A 228 -18.21 2.48 27.48
C LEU A 228 -17.11 2.02 26.50
N TYR A 229 -15.84 2.27 26.83
CA TYR A 229 -14.71 2.03 25.94
C TYR A 229 -13.63 1.22 26.66
N CYS A 230 -12.93 0.35 25.93
CA CYS A 230 -11.86 -0.48 26.49
C CYS A 230 -10.61 0.34 26.88
N CYS A 231 -10.38 1.48 26.22
CA CYS A 231 -9.29 2.41 26.50
C CYS A 231 -9.66 3.86 26.12
N GLU A 232 -8.84 4.81 26.57
CA GLU A 232 -9.01 6.24 26.29
C GLU A 232 -8.81 6.57 24.80
N GLU A 233 -7.97 5.81 24.10
CA GLU A 233 -7.79 5.96 22.64
C GLU A 233 -9.09 5.68 21.89
N CYS A 234 -9.78 4.58 22.21
CA CYS A 234 -11.08 4.26 21.60
C CYS A 234 -12.13 5.34 21.84
N ARG A 235 -12.13 5.94 23.04
CA ARG A 235 -13.00 7.09 23.34
C ARG A 235 -12.72 8.27 22.42
N LYS A 236 -11.45 8.68 22.33
CA LYS A 236 -11.02 9.79 21.46
C LYS A 236 -11.28 9.48 19.98
N SER A 237 -11.05 8.25 19.55
CA SER A 237 -11.31 7.82 18.18
C SER A 237 -12.80 7.83 17.85
N GLN A 238 -13.68 7.47 18.78
CA GLN A 238 -15.14 7.60 18.61
C GLN A 238 -15.56 9.06 18.45
N GLU A 239 -15.06 9.96 19.31
CA GLU A 239 -15.35 11.40 19.19
C GLU A 239 -14.85 11.97 17.85
N ASN A 240 -13.66 11.54 17.40
CA ASN A 240 -13.12 11.93 16.11
C ASN A 240 -13.91 11.34 14.93
N ALA A 241 -14.48 10.15 15.07
CA ALA A 241 -15.33 9.52 14.06
C ALA A 241 -16.65 10.27 13.91
N LEU A 242 -17.28 10.67 15.02
CA LEU A 242 -18.51 11.46 15.00
C LEU A 242 -18.29 12.83 14.36
N LYS A 243 -17.20 13.52 14.71
CA LYS A 243 -16.81 14.78 14.05
C LYS A 243 -16.58 14.61 12.54
N ARG A 244 -16.03 13.46 12.12
CA ARG A 244 -15.85 13.13 10.70
C ARG A 244 -17.19 12.86 10.02
N LEU A 245 -18.08 12.11 10.66
CA LEU A 245 -19.43 11.86 10.14
C LEU A 245 -20.17 13.17 9.84
N GLU A 246 -20.08 14.16 10.73
CA GLU A 246 -20.65 15.49 10.52
C GLU A 246 -20.01 16.23 9.34
N LYS A 247 -18.71 16.07 9.12
CA LYS A 247 -17.95 16.78 8.08
C LYS A 247 -18.00 16.13 6.71
N THR A 248 -17.89 14.80 6.64
CA THR A 248 -17.69 14.02 5.41
C THR A 248 -18.83 13.05 5.12
N GLY A 249 -19.75 12.83 6.06
CA GLY A 249 -20.84 11.86 5.93
C GLY A 249 -20.45 10.41 6.21
N THR A 250 -19.22 10.16 6.69
CA THR A 250 -18.72 8.81 7.02
C THR A 250 -17.95 8.79 8.35
N LEU A 251 -18.09 7.68 9.08
CA LEU A 251 -17.30 7.40 10.29
C LEU A 251 -15.88 6.94 9.95
N LEU A 252 -15.65 6.50 8.71
CA LEU A 252 -14.36 5.94 8.27
C LEU A 252 -13.26 7.00 8.22
N PRO A 253 -12.01 6.64 8.55
CA PRO A 253 -10.90 7.57 8.43
C PRO A 253 -10.47 7.70 6.98
N GLU A 254 -9.89 8.85 6.63
CA GLU A 254 -9.47 9.16 5.25
C GLU A 254 -8.62 8.03 4.65
N HIS A 255 -7.68 7.46 5.43
CA HIS A 255 -6.84 6.36 4.94
C HIS A 255 -7.59 5.06 4.63
N ALA A 256 -8.80 4.85 5.15
CA ALA A 256 -9.59 3.66 4.89
C ALA A 256 -10.28 3.69 3.52
N TYR A 257 -10.47 4.88 2.94
CA TYR A 257 -11.16 5.05 1.65
C TYR A 257 -10.44 6.02 0.70
N GLU A 258 -9.24 6.49 1.02
CA GLU A 258 -8.41 7.27 0.09
C GLU A 258 -7.51 6.36 -0.74
N TYR A 259 -7.37 6.70 -2.02
CA TYR A 259 -6.39 6.03 -2.88
C TYR A 259 -4.99 6.52 -2.54
N ILE A 260 -4.20 5.65 -1.89
CA ILE A 260 -2.80 5.94 -1.59
C ILE A 260 -1.97 5.39 -2.76
N LEU A 261 -1.33 6.30 -3.50
CA LEU A 261 -0.33 5.94 -4.51
C LEU A 261 0.74 5.04 -3.87
N ASP A 262 1.19 3.99 -4.57
CA ASP A 262 2.11 2.98 -4.01
C ASP A 262 3.38 3.61 -3.41
N ASP A 263 3.95 4.63 -4.07
CA ASP A 263 5.11 5.39 -3.56
C ASP A 263 4.83 6.12 -2.24
N ALA A 264 3.59 6.57 -2.02
CA ALA A 264 3.17 7.18 -0.76
C ALA A 264 2.89 6.13 0.31
N ARG A 265 2.38 4.95 -0.08
CA ARG A 265 2.13 3.80 0.80
C ARG A 265 3.44 3.28 1.40
N GLU A 266 4.49 3.16 0.58
CA GLU A 266 5.84 2.77 1.03
C GLU A 266 6.48 3.78 2.00
N LYS A 267 6.19 5.08 1.85
CA LYS A 267 6.71 6.11 2.76
C LYS A 267 5.99 6.10 4.11
N LYS A 268 4.69 5.81 4.13
CA LYS A 268 3.91 5.67 5.36
C LYS A 268 4.33 4.44 6.16
N SER A 269 4.46 3.28 5.51
CA SER A 269 4.89 2.05 6.18
C SER A 269 6.26 2.18 6.84
N LYS A 270 7.22 2.89 6.21
CA LYS A 270 8.54 3.18 6.80
C LYS A 270 8.50 4.01 8.08
N LYS A 271 7.47 4.86 8.27
CA LYS A 271 7.29 5.64 9.50
C LYS A 271 6.60 4.84 10.61
N GLU A 272 5.80 3.85 10.24
CA GLU A 272 5.03 3.00 11.15
C GLU A 272 5.84 1.83 11.70
N VAL A 273 6.94 1.42 11.04
CA VAL A 273 7.86 0.43 11.62
C VAL A 273 8.47 1.02 12.89
N PRO A 274 8.25 0.42 14.07
CA PRO A 274 8.89 0.87 15.31
C PRO A 274 10.40 0.84 15.10
N ILE A 275 11.05 2.00 15.24
CA ILE A 275 12.50 2.06 15.36
C ILE A 275 12.81 1.36 16.67
N GLU A 276 13.28 0.11 16.60
CA GLU A 276 13.88 -0.56 17.74
C GLU A 276 14.98 0.37 18.28
N ARG A 277 14.69 1.03 19.41
CA ARG A 277 15.69 1.77 20.15
C ARG A 277 16.68 0.73 20.64
N LYS A 278 17.75 0.50 19.88
CA LYS A 278 18.91 -0.23 20.38
C LYS A 278 19.27 0.43 21.70
N LYS A 279 19.21 -0.34 22.80
CA LYS A 279 19.67 0.09 24.11
C LYS A 279 21.13 0.52 23.95
N VAL A 280 21.36 1.83 23.93
CA VAL A 280 22.69 2.40 24.10
C VAL A 280 22.95 2.33 25.60
N GLY A 281 23.50 1.21 26.04
CA GLY A 281 23.87 0.96 27.42
C GLY A 281 24.87 -0.18 27.46
N GLU A 282 26.06 0.13 27.96
CA GLU A 282 27.13 -0.80 28.36
C GLU A 282 28.17 -1.16 27.27
N ILE A 283 28.80 -0.12 26.70
CA ILE A 283 30.26 -0.13 26.50
C ILE A 283 30.86 0.53 27.75
N ALA A 284 31.06 -0.23 28.81
CA ALA A 284 31.80 0.20 29.99
C ALA A 284 32.38 -1.02 30.73
N SER A 285 33.26 -1.75 30.07
CA SER A 285 34.22 -2.66 30.73
C SER A 285 35.22 -3.22 29.71
N LEU A 286 36.26 -2.43 29.41
CA LEU A 286 37.61 -2.89 29.04
C LEU A 286 38.61 -1.85 29.52
#